data_AF-A0A564VS61-F1
#
_entry.id   AF-A0A564VS61-F1
#
_cell.length_a   1.000
_cell.length_b   1.000
_cell.length_c   1.000
_cell.angle_alpha   90.00
_cell.angle_beta   90.00
_cell.angle_gamma   90.00
#
_symmetry.space_group_name_H-M   'P 1'
#
loop_
_entity.id
_entity.type
_entity.pdbx_description
1 polymer ?
#
loop_
_entity_poly.entity_id
_entity_poly.type
_entity_poly.pdbx_seq_one_letter_code
_entity_poly.pdbx_strand_id
1 'polypeptide(L)'
;MEEMKAYREVIHENIDYQYHAKEDVDELVELMIEVMMMPEDSMIRIAGVEKPVALVKSRFMKLNYSHIEYVLFCLNRNTTKVGNIKAYLLTALYNAPATINSYYQAEVNHDMYGG
;
A
#
# COMPACT_ATOMS: atom_id res chain seq x y z
N MET A 1 -15.06 17.07 5.63
CA MET A 1 -13.71 17.43 6.09
C MET A 1 -13.32 16.68 7.36
N GLU A 2 -14.23 16.53 8.35
CA GLU A 2 -13.94 15.75 9.57
C GLU A 2 -13.65 14.26 9.30
N GLU A 3 -14.42 13.63 8.41
CA GLU A 3 -14.21 12.22 8.03
C GLU A 3 -12.83 11.95 7.41
N MET A 4 -12.37 12.82 6.51
CA MET A 4 -11.04 12.73 5.91
C MET A 4 -9.93 12.86 6.96
N LYS A 5 -10.12 13.76 7.95
CA LYS A 5 -9.17 13.94 9.04
C LYS A 5 -9.13 12.70 9.94
N ALA A 6 -10.28 12.10 10.24
CA ALA A 6 -10.37 10.87 11.02
C ALA A 6 -9.67 9.70 10.31
N TYR A 7 -9.90 9.50 9.01
CA TYR A 7 -9.20 8.45 8.26
C TYR A 7 -7.69 8.69 8.21
N ARG A 8 -7.26 9.95 8.03
CA ARG A 8 -5.84 10.31 8.07
C ARG A 8 -5.21 9.93 9.40
N GLU A 9 -5.84 10.30 10.51
CA GLU A 9 -5.35 9.98 11.86
C GLU A 9 -5.24 8.47 12.06
N VAL A 10 -6.30 7.70 11.76
CA VAL A 10 -6.30 6.24 11.93
C VAL A 10 -5.27 5.55 11.02
N ILE A 11 -5.12 6.00 9.77
CA ILE A 11 -4.11 5.44 8.87
C ILE A 11 -2.70 5.74 9.39
N HIS A 12 -2.42 6.97 9.83
CA HIS A 12 -1.11 7.31 10.41
C HIS A 12 -0.81 6.52 11.69
N GLU A 13 -1.80 6.31 12.55
CA GLU A 13 -1.65 5.47 13.75
C GLU A 13 -1.33 4.02 13.38
N ASN A 14 -2.00 3.46 12.37
CA ASN A 14 -1.77 2.08 11.95
C ASN A 14 -0.38 1.86 11.32
N ILE A 15 0.11 2.82 10.53
CA ILE A 15 1.39 2.70 9.84
C ILE A 15 2.60 3.07 10.70
N ASP A 16 2.39 3.74 11.84
CA ASP A 16 3.41 4.13 12.85
C ASP A 16 4.72 4.66 12.24
N TYR A 17 4.63 5.52 11.22
CA TYR A 17 5.80 5.95 10.46
C TYR A 17 6.46 7.19 11.09
N GLN A 18 7.63 7.02 11.72
CA GLN A 18 8.37 8.11 12.36
C GLN A 18 9.54 8.67 11.51
N TYR A 19 9.43 9.96 11.18
CA TYR A 19 10.47 10.96 10.94
C TYR A 19 11.48 10.83 9.77
N HIS A 20 11.63 9.71 9.05
CA HIS A 20 12.75 9.59 8.06
C HIS A 20 12.41 9.42 6.57
N ALA A 21 11.16 9.16 6.17
CA ALA A 21 10.77 9.07 4.74
C ALA A 21 9.38 9.69 4.49
N LYS A 22 9.21 10.92 4.97
CA LYS A 22 7.89 11.54 5.13
C LYS A 22 7.14 11.72 3.81
N GLU A 23 7.82 12.17 2.75
CA GLU A 23 7.15 12.52 1.48
C GLU A 23 6.61 11.30 0.72
N ASP A 24 7.42 10.24 0.58
CA ASP A 24 6.98 9.01 -0.11
C ASP A 24 5.86 8.29 0.66
N VAL A 25 5.91 8.31 1.99
CA VAL A 25 4.85 7.74 2.83
C VAL A 25 3.58 8.59 2.78
N ASP A 26 3.72 9.91 2.80
CA ASP A 26 2.58 10.82 2.68
C ASP A 26 1.84 10.57 1.36
N GLU A 27 2.55 10.34 0.24
CA GLU A 27 1.92 9.96 -1.03
C GLU A 27 1.07 8.68 -0.91
N LEU A 28 1.61 7.62 -0.29
CA LEU A 28 0.89 6.38 -0.08
C LEU A 28 -0.35 6.58 0.80
N VAL A 29 -0.23 7.39 1.86
CA VAL A 29 -1.33 7.73 2.76
C VAL A 29 -2.41 8.52 2.03
N GLU A 30 -2.07 9.49 1.18
CA GLU A 30 -3.04 10.23 0.38
C GLU A 30 -3.82 9.29 -0.55
N LEU A 31 -3.14 8.35 -1.21
CA LEU A 31 -3.79 7.35 -2.06
C LEU A 31 -4.73 6.45 -1.28
N MET A 32 -4.35 6.06 -0.06
CA MET A 32 -5.21 5.30 0.83
C MET A 32 -6.46 6.11 1.22
N ILE A 33 -6.29 7.36 1.65
CA ILE A 33 -7.39 8.25 2.02
C ILE A 33 -8.33 8.45 0.84
N GLU A 34 -7.82 8.66 -0.38
CA GLU A 34 -8.64 8.80 -1.58
C GLU A 34 -9.59 7.61 -1.75
N VAL A 35 -9.09 6.38 -1.57
CA VAL A 35 -9.92 5.16 -1.61
C VAL A 35 -10.89 5.09 -0.43
N MET A 36 -10.47 5.50 0.78
CA MET A 36 -11.34 5.54 1.96
C MET A 36 -12.52 6.51 1.80
N MET A 37 -12.36 7.56 0.99
CA MET A 37 -13.42 8.54 0.71
C MET A 37 -14.39 8.11 -0.42
N MET A 38 -14.10 7.02 -1.14
CA MET A 38 -15.00 6.53 -2.20
C MET A 38 -16.31 5.95 -1.62
N PRO A 39 -17.46 6.03 -2.33
CA PRO A 39 -18.71 5.39 -1.89
C PRO A 39 -18.56 3.88 -1.71
N GLU A 40 -19.21 3.30 -0.69
CA GLU A 40 -19.08 1.86 -0.38
C GLU A 40 -19.59 0.93 -1.50
N ASP A 41 -20.59 1.38 -2.25
CA ASP A 41 -21.24 0.67 -3.36
C ASP A 41 -20.49 0.82 -4.70
N SER A 42 -19.38 1.56 -4.71
CA SER A 42 -18.57 1.77 -5.92
C SER A 42 -17.56 0.65 -6.17
N MET A 43 -17.03 0.63 -7.41
CA MET A 43 -16.01 -0.32 -7.86
C MET A 43 -14.71 0.42 -8.17
N ILE A 44 -13.58 -0.21 -7.89
CA ILE A 44 -12.24 0.28 -8.24
C ILE A 44 -11.42 -0.82 -8.89
N ARG A 45 -10.67 -0.47 -9.93
CA ARG A 45 -9.78 -1.39 -10.63
C ARG A 45 -8.47 -1.55 -9.89
N ILE A 46 -8.15 -2.78 -9.47
CA ILE A 46 -6.91 -3.16 -8.81
C ILE A 46 -6.32 -4.37 -9.53
N ALA A 47 -5.05 -4.31 -9.93
CA ALA A 47 -4.38 -5.34 -10.74
C ALA A 47 -5.18 -5.75 -12.00
N GLY A 48 -5.84 -4.78 -12.66
CA GLY A 48 -6.63 -5.04 -13.87
C GLY A 48 -8.03 -5.65 -13.62
N VAL A 49 -8.41 -5.89 -12.36
CA VAL A 49 -9.70 -6.48 -11.99
C VAL A 49 -10.54 -5.48 -11.21
N GLU A 50 -11.83 -5.36 -11.54
CA GLU A 50 -12.79 -4.58 -10.74
C GLU A 50 -13.01 -5.21 -9.37
N LYS A 51 -12.90 -4.41 -8.31
CA LYS A 51 -13.13 -4.82 -6.94
C LYS A 51 -14.11 -3.89 -6.25
N PRO A 52 -15.01 -4.40 -5.38
CA PRO A 52 -15.83 -3.55 -4.54
C PRO A 52 -14.95 -2.67 -3.66
N VAL A 53 -15.24 -1.37 -3.59
CA VAL A 53 -14.46 -0.42 -2.79
C VAL A 53 -14.46 -0.83 -1.32
N ALA A 54 -15.59 -1.30 -0.78
CA ALA A 54 -15.67 -1.80 0.60
C ALA A 54 -14.61 -2.87 0.91
N LEU A 55 -14.32 -3.77 -0.04
CA LEU A 55 -13.28 -4.78 0.11
C LEU A 55 -11.88 -4.16 0.12
N VAL A 56 -11.62 -3.18 -0.76
CA VAL A 56 -10.33 -2.48 -0.83
C VAL A 56 -10.08 -1.68 0.46
N LYS A 57 -11.08 -0.94 0.95
CA LYS A 57 -11.03 -0.25 2.24
C LYS A 57 -10.68 -1.20 3.38
N SER A 58 -11.37 -2.34 3.47
CA SER A 58 -11.10 -3.35 4.51
C SER A 58 -9.66 -3.87 4.48
N ARG A 59 -9.03 -3.96 3.29
CA ARG A 59 -7.61 -4.33 3.16
C ARG A 59 -6.68 -3.20 3.55
N PHE A 60 -6.97 -1.98 3.12
CA PHE A 60 -6.15 -0.81 3.44
C PHE A 60 -6.09 -0.55 4.94
N MET A 61 -7.19 -0.79 5.67
CA MET A 61 -7.23 -0.68 7.13
C MET A 61 -6.39 -1.72 7.87
N LYS A 62 -5.86 -2.74 7.18
CA LYS A 62 -4.94 -3.74 7.75
C LYS A 62 -3.47 -3.41 7.49
N LEU A 63 -3.20 -2.36 6.74
CA LEU A 63 -1.83 -1.93 6.46
C LEU A 63 -1.20 -1.39 7.74
N ASN A 64 0.08 -1.67 7.89
CA ASN A 64 0.90 -1.24 9.01
C ASN A 64 2.29 -0.87 8.49
N TYR A 65 3.19 -0.47 9.38
CA TYR A 65 4.56 -0.09 9.04
C TYR A 65 5.24 -1.03 8.04
N SER A 66 5.26 -2.34 8.32
CA SER A 66 5.95 -3.34 7.50
C SER A 66 5.36 -3.43 6.08
N HIS A 67 4.04 -3.27 5.94
CA HIS A 67 3.41 -3.24 4.62
C HIS A 67 3.82 -2.03 3.80
N ILE A 68 3.89 -0.86 4.44
CA ILE A 68 4.31 0.39 3.78
C ILE A 68 5.78 0.29 3.37
N GLU A 69 6.65 -0.19 4.26
CA GLU A 69 8.07 -0.43 3.97
C GLU A 69 8.23 -1.38 2.77
N TYR A 70 7.48 -2.48 2.74
CA TYR A 70 7.48 -3.42 1.62
C TYR A 70 7.06 -2.76 0.29
N VAL A 71 6.04 -1.91 0.30
CA VAL A 71 5.59 -1.19 -0.91
C VAL A 71 6.66 -0.23 -1.41
N LEU A 72 7.28 0.55 -0.52
CA LEU A 72 8.38 1.45 -0.86
C LEU A 72 9.59 0.68 -1.39
N PHE A 73 9.91 -0.48 -0.79
CA PHE A 73 10.98 -1.35 -1.27
C PHE A 73 10.70 -1.84 -2.70
N CYS A 74 9.47 -2.29 -2.96
CA CYS A 74 9.05 -2.71 -4.30
C CYS A 74 9.16 -1.58 -5.33
N LEU A 75 8.77 -0.36 -4.95
CA LEU A 75 8.89 0.82 -5.80
C LEU A 75 10.36 1.13 -6.12
N ASN A 76 11.23 1.17 -5.11
CA ASN A 76 12.63 1.51 -5.26
C ASN A 76 13.44 0.48 -6.06
N ARG A 77 13.09 -0.81 -6.01
CA ARG A 77 13.75 -1.86 -6.80
C ARG A 77 13.18 -2.02 -8.20
N ASN A 78 12.10 -1.32 -8.55
CA ASN A 78 11.56 -1.40 -9.89
C ASN A 78 12.48 -0.65 -10.86
N THR A 79 13.21 -1.41 -11.68
CA THR A 79 14.14 -0.86 -12.70
C THR A 79 13.44 -0.47 -14.00
N THR A 80 12.13 -0.70 -14.11
CA THR A 80 11.34 -0.38 -15.31
C THR A 80 10.48 0.87 -15.10
N LYS A 81 10.29 1.65 -16.17
CA LYS A 81 9.46 2.86 -16.13
C LYS A 81 8.01 2.48 -15.82
N VAL A 82 7.49 2.95 -14.69
CA VAL A 82 6.08 2.80 -14.34
C VAL A 82 5.25 3.82 -15.13
N GLY A 83 4.45 3.34 -16.09
CA GLY A 83 3.61 4.21 -16.92
C GLY A 83 2.40 4.81 -16.18
N ASN A 84 1.86 4.09 -15.20
CA ASN A 84 0.77 4.54 -14.33
C ASN A 84 1.12 4.26 -12.87
N ILE A 85 1.79 5.23 -12.24
CA ILE A 85 2.31 5.10 -10.87
C ILE A 85 1.19 4.84 -9.86
N LYS A 86 0.06 5.53 -9.98
CA LYS A 86 -1.09 5.35 -9.09
C LYS A 86 -1.66 3.94 -9.14
N ALA A 87 -1.88 3.38 -10.33
CA ALA A 87 -2.39 2.01 -10.45
C ALA A 87 -1.41 0.97 -9.88
N TYR A 88 -0.10 1.22 -10.02
CA TYR A 88 0.94 0.40 -9.43
C TYR A 88 0.89 0.44 -7.90
N LEU A 89 0.88 1.64 -7.30
CA LEU A 89 0.86 1.83 -5.85
C LEU A 89 -0.41 1.27 -5.21
N LEU A 90 -1.59 1.52 -5.79
CA LEU A 90 -2.85 0.94 -5.31
C LEU A 90 -2.83 -0.60 -5.34
N THR A 91 -2.21 -1.17 -6.39
CA THR A 91 -2.05 -2.62 -6.50
C THR A 91 -1.08 -3.17 -5.46
N ALA A 92 0.05 -2.49 -5.23
CA ALA A 92 1.03 -2.87 -4.23
C ALA A 92 0.44 -2.80 -2.81
N LEU A 93 -0.21 -1.69 -2.45
CA LEU A 93 -0.89 -1.50 -1.17
C LEU A 93 -1.96 -2.57 -0.92
N TYR A 94 -2.81 -2.88 -1.92
CA TYR A 94 -3.86 -3.88 -1.76
C TYR A 94 -3.33 -5.31 -1.53
N ASN A 95 -2.18 -5.63 -2.15
CA ASN A 95 -1.58 -6.95 -2.10
C ASN A 95 -0.60 -7.13 -0.94
N ALA A 96 -0.06 -6.05 -0.38
CA ALA A 96 0.97 -6.10 0.65
C ALA A 96 0.67 -7.08 1.80
N PRO A 97 -0.54 -7.10 2.42
CA PRO A 97 -0.84 -8.06 3.49
C PRO A 97 -0.81 -9.53 3.08
N ALA A 98 -0.99 -9.81 1.79
CA ALA A 98 -0.99 -11.17 1.26
C ALA A 98 0.39 -11.61 0.74
N THR A 99 1.24 -10.67 0.29
CA THR A 99 2.48 -11.01 -0.42
C THR A 99 3.74 -10.76 0.39
N ILE A 100 3.69 -9.93 1.44
CA ILE A 100 4.87 -9.53 2.23
C ILE A 100 5.64 -10.72 2.81
N ASN A 101 4.94 -11.72 3.36
CA ASN A 101 5.58 -12.90 3.96
C ASN A 101 6.31 -13.75 2.91
N SER A 102 5.66 -14.02 1.78
CA SER A 102 6.25 -14.77 0.68
C SER A 102 7.47 -14.05 0.10
N TYR A 103 7.42 -12.72 0.05
CA TYR A 103 8.53 -11.90 -0.44
C TYR A 103 9.76 -12.01 0.46
N TYR A 104 9.64 -11.77 1.77
CA TYR A 104 10.78 -11.87 2.67
C TYR A 104 11.35 -13.30 2.76
N GLN A 105 10.51 -14.32 2.68
CA GLN A 105 10.97 -15.71 2.58
C GLN A 105 11.79 -15.96 1.31
N ALA A 106 11.38 -15.39 0.18
CA ALA A 106 12.13 -15.51 -1.07
C ALA A 106 13.48 -14.77 -1.01
N GLU A 107 13.53 -13.57 -0.42
CA GLU A 107 14.77 -12.80 -0.24
C GLU A 107 15.76 -13.54 0.68
N VAL A 108 15.31 -14.07 1.82
CA VAL A 108 16.17 -14.86 2.73
C VAL A 108 16.75 -16.08 2.02
N ASN A 109 15.94 -16.79 1.23
CA ASN A 109 16.44 -17.93 0.44
C ASN A 109 17.45 -17.50 -0.61
N HIS A 110 17.24 -16.35 -1.27
CA HIS A 110 18.19 -15.82 -2.23
C HIS A 110 19.54 -15.47 -1.57
N ASP A 111 19.53 -14.87 -0.38
CA ASP A 111 20.77 -14.53 0.34
C ASP A 111 21.48 -15.76 0.92
N MET A 112 20.73 -16.81 1.32
CA MET A 112 21.29 -18.05 1.84
C MET A 112 21.88 -18.98 0.76
N TYR A 113 21.35 -18.94 -0.47
CA TYR A 113 21.71 -19.87 -1.55
C TYR A 113 22.25 -19.20 -2.82
N GLY A 114 22.28 -17.87 -2.90
CA GLY A 114 22.67 -17.08 -4.06
C GLY A 114 24.01 -16.35 -3.95
N GLY A 115 24.84 -16.71 -2.96
CA GLY A 115 26.22 -16.24 -2.80
C GLY A 115 27.25 -17.07 -3.53
#